data_AF-B7QAM2-F1
#
_entry.id   AF-B7QAM2-F1
#
_cell.length_a   1.000
_cell.length_b   1.000
_cell.length_c   1.000
_cell.angle_alpha   90.00
_cell.angle_beta   90.00
_cell.angle_gamma   90.00
#
_symmetry.space_group_name_H-M   'P 1'
#
loop_
_entity.id
_entity.type
_entity.pdbx_description
1 polymer ?
#
loop_
_entity_poly.entity_id
_entity_poly.type
_entity_poly.pdbx_seq_one_letter_code
_entity_poly.pdbx_strand_id
1 'polypeptide(L)'
;MLQCFCFLFGRYKFIAVDISHPRYRQELLDPNPKSKPTPFARSDLVLPSQGRWRTLRPLLRGITVELGFHEKDVLKKSSAKVLERELCYAAHVGVPAIIINLKGPRCINMARLLHNYLLVSTSYQLMFHAWIALPMEWPGIQSARYRRRRRLFEMVGPCCRWNTFRSICGTDKRLGVALRLSADLPNEQRLRRWLGEPVRCLLVPTSLFMTNKKGYPVLPKPHQVVIMRFLKLECQVLVEGSCHHEHMKLYYQYIDHLYNTQPPDDPLAEFAKGFEDHLQTPLQPLMDNLESVTYEVFEKDPVKYTEYQGALKYFCRLSRLPANVGASRSTLMVVGAGRGPLVRAALSAAELAHQKVKVYAIEKNPNAVLTLLSQKEEVWQDRVTVVSCDMREFEAPEKADILVSELLGSFGDNELSPECLDGAQRFLKEDGISIPCSYQSYLGPVQSHKLYSEVTVLREKDKHPLTSFETPHIVRLHNVAMPASPQPLFSFVHPNRGLTL
;
A
#
# COMPACT_ATOMS: atom_id res chain seq x y z
N MET A 1 33.16 -4.28 26.17
CA MET A 1 33.92 -3.88 24.95
C MET A 1 33.88 -4.97 23.85
N LEU A 2 33.79 -6.26 24.21
CA LEU A 2 33.74 -7.37 23.22
C LEU A 2 32.43 -7.58 22.45
N GLN A 3 31.26 -7.14 22.94
CA GLN A 3 29.99 -7.46 22.27
C GLN A 3 29.72 -6.67 20.98
N CYS A 4 30.15 -5.40 20.88
CA CYS A 4 29.92 -4.61 19.66
C CYS A 4 30.84 -5.00 18.50
N PHE A 5 32.06 -5.48 18.78
CA PHE A 5 32.99 -5.91 17.73
C PHE A 5 32.59 -7.24 17.09
N CYS A 6 31.93 -8.15 17.84
CA CYS A 6 31.50 -9.44 17.32
C CYS A 6 30.36 -9.31 16.26
N PHE A 7 29.62 -8.20 16.26
CA PHE A 7 28.59 -7.92 15.26
C PHE A 7 29.14 -7.51 13.88
N LEU A 8 30.36 -6.97 13.82
CA LEU A 8 30.99 -6.50 12.56
C LEU A 8 31.34 -7.64 11.58
N PHE A 9 31.40 -8.89 12.04
CA PHE A 9 31.66 -10.07 11.20
C PHE A 9 30.39 -10.83 10.77
N GLY A 10 29.20 -10.42 11.25
CA GLY A 10 27.91 -10.91 10.79
C GLY A 10 27.27 -9.92 9.82
N ARG A 11 26.62 -10.38 8.75
CA ARG A 11 25.99 -9.59 7.66
C ARG A 11 24.85 -8.62 8.10
N TYR A 12 24.78 -8.20 9.36
CA TYR A 12 23.84 -7.18 9.84
C TYR A 12 24.14 -5.83 9.21
N LYS A 13 23.12 -5.21 8.61
CA LYS A 13 23.23 -3.91 7.91
C LYS A 13 23.25 -2.71 8.87
N PHE A 14 22.72 -2.88 10.07
CA PHE A 14 22.69 -1.83 11.10
C PHE A 14 22.65 -2.37 12.52
N ILE A 15 22.95 -1.48 13.48
CA ILE A 15 22.88 -1.75 14.93
C ILE A 15 21.98 -0.72 15.61
N ALA A 16 21.34 -1.10 16.72
CA ALA A 16 20.65 -0.14 17.58
C ALA A 16 21.37 -0.03 18.92
N VAL A 17 21.76 1.19 19.33
CA VAL A 17 22.52 1.43 20.56
C VAL A 17 21.98 2.64 21.33
N ASP A 18 22.05 2.59 22.66
CA ASP A 18 21.59 3.71 23.49
C ASP A 18 22.46 4.97 23.29
N ILE A 19 21.82 6.13 23.20
CA ILE A 19 22.49 7.45 23.03
C ILE A 19 23.42 7.74 24.21
N SER A 20 22.85 7.64 25.41
CA SER A 20 23.59 7.75 26.66
C SER A 20 23.49 6.45 27.43
N HIS A 21 24.41 6.24 28.37
CA HIS A 21 24.44 4.99 29.12
C HIS A 21 23.10 4.80 29.87
N PRO A 22 22.41 3.65 29.74
CA PRO A 22 21.03 3.50 30.20
C PRO A 22 20.83 3.61 31.73
N ARG A 23 21.92 3.52 32.51
CA ARG A 23 21.91 3.74 33.97
C ARG A 23 22.38 5.13 34.40
N TYR A 24 22.81 5.98 33.46
CA TYR A 24 23.29 7.32 33.76
C TYR A 24 22.10 8.28 33.95
N ARG A 25 21.83 8.67 35.19
CA ARG A 25 20.78 9.65 35.51
C ARG A 25 21.33 11.06 35.30
N GLN A 26 20.54 11.88 34.60
CA GLN A 26 20.92 13.22 34.19
C GLN A 26 20.09 14.24 34.98
N GLU A 27 20.71 15.00 35.87
CA GLU A 27 20.05 16.08 36.61
C GLU A 27 20.24 17.41 35.87
N LEU A 28 19.14 17.95 35.33
CA LEU A 28 19.16 19.10 34.40
C LEU A 28 18.30 20.30 34.86
N LEU A 29 17.71 20.24 36.04
CA LEU A 29 16.81 21.29 36.52
C LEU A 29 17.54 22.37 37.30
N ASP A 30 18.43 21.99 38.20
CA ASP A 30 19.22 22.91 39.05
C ASP A 30 20.71 22.69 38.79
N PRO A 31 21.25 23.17 37.64
CA PRO A 31 22.66 23.00 37.33
C PRO A 31 23.51 23.78 38.33
N ASN A 32 24.37 23.09 39.09
CA ASN A 32 25.36 23.75 39.93
C ASN A 32 26.45 24.37 39.03
N PRO A 33 26.59 25.70 38.95
CA PRO A 33 27.58 26.33 38.06
C PRO A 33 29.03 26.04 38.46
N LYS A 34 29.27 25.54 39.68
CA LYS A 34 30.59 25.08 40.15
C LYS A 34 30.89 23.63 39.80
N SER A 35 29.93 22.88 39.25
CA SER A 35 30.15 21.48 38.85
C SER A 35 30.97 21.41 37.55
N LYS A 36 31.98 20.52 37.52
CA LYS A 36 32.75 20.29 36.29
C LYS A 36 31.83 19.69 35.22
N PRO A 37 31.89 20.15 33.96
CA PRO A 37 31.10 19.59 32.89
C PRO A 37 31.49 18.12 32.67
N THR A 38 30.50 17.23 32.70
CA THR A 38 30.70 15.80 32.45
C THR A 38 29.99 15.40 31.14
N PRO A 39 30.65 14.62 30.26
CA PRO A 39 30.02 14.15 29.04
C PRO A 39 28.88 13.19 29.39
N PHE A 40 27.69 13.44 28.83
CA PHE A 40 26.52 12.58 29.07
C PHE A 40 26.46 11.38 28.11
N ALA A 41 27.12 11.49 26.95
CA ALA A 41 27.22 10.48 25.91
C ALA A 41 28.67 10.30 25.49
N ARG A 42 28.95 9.25 24.70
CA ARG A 42 30.25 9.06 24.06
C ARG A 42 30.47 10.14 23.00
N SER A 43 31.72 10.46 22.69
CA SER A 43 32.02 11.36 21.57
C SER A 43 31.61 10.75 20.24
N ASP A 44 31.08 11.60 19.36
CA ASP A 44 30.80 11.34 17.96
C ASP A 44 32.04 10.90 17.17
N LEU A 45 33.23 11.37 17.57
CA LEU A 45 34.54 10.99 17.00
C LEU A 45 34.88 9.49 17.15
N VAL A 46 34.12 8.73 17.95
CA VAL A 46 34.30 7.28 18.07
C VAL A 46 34.03 6.55 16.74
N LEU A 47 33.27 7.16 15.83
CA LEU A 47 33.00 6.63 14.50
C LEU A 47 33.04 7.77 13.46
N PRO A 48 33.65 7.57 12.28
CA PRO A 48 33.76 8.63 11.27
C PRO A 48 32.40 8.95 10.63
N SER A 49 32.07 10.26 10.56
CA SER A 49 30.86 10.82 9.96
C SER A 49 30.73 10.48 8.47
N GLN A 50 31.85 10.48 7.74
CA GLN A 50 31.93 9.99 6.36
C GLN A 50 32.11 8.46 6.34
N GLY A 51 31.10 7.76 5.84
CA GLY A 51 31.22 6.35 5.42
C GLY A 51 30.89 5.26 6.44
N ARG A 52 30.63 5.56 7.73
CA ARG A 52 30.13 4.54 8.69
C ARG A 52 28.83 4.90 9.38
N TRP A 53 28.58 6.15 9.77
CA TRP A 53 27.26 6.55 10.30
C TRP A 53 26.13 6.49 9.24
N ARG A 54 26.46 6.63 7.94
CA ARG A 54 25.50 6.41 6.83
C ARG A 54 25.46 4.95 6.32
N THR A 55 26.58 4.24 6.39
CA THR A 55 26.73 2.89 5.79
C THR A 55 26.43 1.76 6.77
N LEU A 56 26.77 1.91 8.06
CA LEU A 56 26.34 1.00 9.14
C LEU A 56 24.96 1.39 9.71
N ARG A 57 24.33 2.46 9.19
CA ARG A 57 23.04 3.04 9.64
C ARG A 57 22.75 2.83 11.14
N PRO A 58 23.66 3.15 12.07
CA PRO A 58 23.39 2.95 13.49
C PRO A 58 22.12 3.71 13.86
N LEU A 59 21.13 2.95 14.31
CA LEU A 59 19.93 3.48 14.93
C LEU A 59 20.25 3.84 16.36
N LEU A 60 19.95 5.06 16.76
CA LEU A 60 20.08 5.41 18.17
C LEU A 60 18.80 5.01 18.89
N ARG A 61 18.93 4.15 19.90
CA ARG A 61 17.85 3.89 20.82
C ARG A 61 17.78 5.10 21.77
N GLY A 62 16.72 5.88 21.62
CA GLY A 62 16.42 6.99 22.53
C GLY A 62 16.09 6.44 23.91
N ILE A 63 16.50 7.15 24.96
CA ILE A 63 16.21 6.77 26.33
C ILE A 63 14.71 6.55 26.50
N THR A 64 14.42 5.51 27.26
CA THR A 64 13.08 5.25 27.74
C THR A 64 12.75 6.25 28.84
N VAL A 65 12.04 7.31 28.49
CA VAL A 65 11.58 8.28 29.47
C VAL A 65 10.20 7.84 29.96
N GLU A 66 10.10 7.42 31.21
CA GLU A 66 8.82 7.17 31.88
C GLU A 66 8.11 8.51 32.16
N LEU A 67 7.47 9.08 31.14
CA LEU A 67 6.69 10.31 31.28
C LEU A 67 5.29 10.07 31.87
N GLY A 68 5.11 9.05 32.72
CA GLY A 68 3.81 8.48 33.05
C GLY A 68 3.51 8.26 34.53
N PHE A 69 3.02 9.32 35.19
CA PHE A 69 2.20 9.37 36.41
C PHE A 69 2.81 8.92 37.77
N HIS A 70 2.70 9.84 38.76
CA HIS A 70 3.13 9.80 40.17
C HIS A 70 4.52 10.31 40.54
N GLU A 71 5.39 10.59 39.58
CA GLU A 71 6.65 11.23 39.90
C GLU A 71 6.49 12.75 40.01
N LYS A 72 7.08 13.35 41.08
CA LYS A 72 7.11 14.79 41.37
C LYS A 72 7.29 15.62 40.08
N ASP A 73 6.69 16.80 39.96
CA ASP A 73 6.82 17.68 38.78
C ASP A 73 8.26 17.85 38.28
N VAL A 74 9.21 17.80 39.21
CA VAL A 74 10.66 17.74 38.98
C VAL A 74 11.06 16.62 38.02
N LEU A 75 10.62 15.38 38.23
CA LEU A 75 10.98 14.24 37.39
C LEU A 75 10.41 14.37 35.98
N LYS A 76 9.18 14.89 35.83
CA LYS A 76 8.58 15.17 34.52
C LYS A 76 9.38 16.24 33.75
N LYS A 77 9.75 17.34 34.41
CA LYS A 77 10.54 18.42 33.79
C LYS A 77 11.96 17.96 33.46
N SER A 78 12.61 17.22 34.36
CA SER A 78 13.92 16.61 34.15
C SER A 78 13.91 15.66 32.96
N SER A 79 12.95 14.73 32.94
CA SER A 79 12.70 13.79 31.86
C SER A 79 12.50 14.45 30.49
N ALA A 80 11.76 15.56 30.45
CA ALA A 80 11.58 16.33 29.21
C ALA A 80 12.90 16.94 28.70
N LYS A 81 13.71 17.53 29.59
CA LYS A 81 15.04 18.07 29.24
C LYS A 81 16.01 16.98 28.78
N VAL A 82 15.95 15.79 29.38
CA VAL A 82 16.77 14.65 28.95
C VAL A 82 16.39 14.22 27.55
N LEU A 83 15.09 14.05 27.28
CA LEU A 83 14.59 13.70 25.95
C LEU A 83 15.05 14.73 24.91
N GLU A 84 14.86 16.02 25.19
CA GLU A 84 15.30 17.10 24.30
C GLU A 84 16.81 17.05 24.04
N ARG A 85 17.63 16.89 25.08
CA ARG A 85 19.09 16.77 24.94
C ARG A 85 19.49 15.59 24.05
N GLU A 86 18.85 14.45 24.21
CA GLU A 86 19.13 13.27 23.40
C GLU A 86 18.65 13.41 21.95
N LEU A 87 17.49 14.01 21.71
CA LEU A 87 16.99 14.29 20.35
C LEU A 87 17.94 15.26 19.62
N CYS A 88 18.39 16.32 20.29
CA CYS A 88 19.39 17.25 19.76
C CYS A 88 20.71 16.55 19.45
N TYR A 89 21.17 15.66 20.32
CA TYR A 89 22.40 14.91 20.08
C TYR A 89 22.26 13.89 18.95
N ALA A 90 21.12 13.21 18.83
CA ALA A 90 20.84 12.29 17.73
C ALA A 90 20.88 13.03 16.37
N ALA A 91 20.30 14.23 16.29
CA ALA A 91 20.40 15.07 15.10
C ALA A 91 21.83 15.56 14.84
N HIS A 92 22.57 15.96 15.88
CA HIS A 92 23.97 16.37 15.76
C HIS A 92 24.85 15.26 15.17
N VAL A 93 24.67 14.01 15.63
CA VAL A 93 25.38 12.84 15.10
C VAL A 93 24.89 12.46 13.69
N GLY A 94 23.67 12.88 13.30
CA GLY A 94 23.11 12.66 11.98
C GLY A 94 22.64 11.23 11.73
N VAL A 95 21.99 10.61 12.74
CA VAL A 95 21.52 9.23 12.62
C VAL A 95 20.28 9.11 11.75
N PRO A 96 20.09 7.98 11.03
CA PRO A 96 18.95 7.84 10.13
C PRO A 96 17.61 7.70 10.86
N ALA A 97 17.63 7.15 12.08
CA ALA A 97 16.43 6.89 12.84
C ALA A 97 16.72 6.73 14.34
N ILE A 98 15.71 7.02 15.14
CA ILE A 98 15.71 6.80 16.59
C ILE A 98 14.60 5.83 17.00
N ILE A 99 14.83 5.05 18.06
CA ILE A 99 13.81 4.17 18.64
C ILE A 99 13.41 4.67 20.02
N ILE A 100 12.14 4.98 20.24
CA ILE A 100 11.60 5.45 21.52
C ILE A 100 10.70 4.37 22.13
N ASN A 101 11.05 3.82 23.29
CA ASN A 101 10.23 2.80 23.95
C ASN A 101 9.04 3.41 24.69
N LEU A 102 7.82 2.96 24.36
CA LEU A 102 6.64 3.22 25.19
C LEU A 102 6.56 2.16 26.29
N LYS A 103 6.66 2.57 27.56
CA LYS A 103 6.49 1.66 28.73
C LYS A 103 5.12 1.77 29.40
N GLY A 104 4.52 2.96 29.38
CA GLY A 104 3.29 3.27 30.10
C GLY A 104 2.06 3.44 29.21
N PRO A 105 0.84 3.44 29.80
CA PRO A 105 -0.39 3.75 29.08
C PRO A 105 -0.52 5.23 28.71
N ARG A 106 0.14 6.13 29.46
CA ARG A 106 0.09 7.58 29.24
C ARG A 106 1.30 8.03 28.45
N CYS A 107 1.09 8.47 27.21
CA CYS A 107 2.15 8.85 26.27
C CYS A 107 2.01 10.27 25.70
N ILE A 108 1.02 11.04 26.17
CA ILE A 108 0.62 12.34 25.61
C ILE A 108 1.77 13.36 25.66
N ASN A 109 2.41 13.54 26.82
CA ASN A 109 3.49 14.52 26.95
C ASN A 109 4.71 14.15 26.08
N MET A 110 4.98 12.85 25.92
CA MET A 110 6.04 12.37 25.04
C MET A 110 5.72 12.65 23.57
N ALA A 111 4.48 12.37 23.15
CA ALA A 111 4.00 12.66 21.80
C ALA A 111 4.08 14.15 21.48
N ARG A 112 3.68 15.01 22.43
CA ARG A 112 3.78 16.47 22.30
C ARG A 112 5.23 16.94 22.15
N LEU A 113 6.14 16.47 23.00
CA LEU A 113 7.56 16.85 22.93
C LEU A 113 8.19 16.41 21.60
N LEU A 114 7.90 15.18 21.18
CA LEU A 114 8.37 14.67 19.89
C LEU A 114 7.77 15.46 18.72
N HIS A 115 6.47 15.76 18.75
CA HIS A 115 5.82 16.56 17.72
C HIS A 115 6.44 17.95 17.59
N ASN A 116 6.66 18.65 18.70
CA ASN A 116 7.33 19.95 18.70
C ASN A 116 8.73 19.86 18.06
N TYR A 117 9.49 18.82 18.40
CA TYR A 117 10.80 18.59 17.81
C TYR A 117 10.71 18.32 16.29
N LEU A 118 9.78 17.46 15.87
CA LEU A 118 9.54 17.15 14.46
C LEU A 118 9.16 18.40 13.66
N LEU A 119 8.27 19.25 14.19
CA LEU A 119 7.93 20.52 13.55
C LEU A 119 9.16 21.40 13.33
N VAL A 120 9.93 21.67 14.39
CA VAL A 120 11.11 22.54 14.34
C VAL A 120 12.21 21.98 13.44
N SER A 121 12.46 20.67 13.51
CA SER A 121 13.51 20.00 12.71
C SER A 121 13.28 20.07 11.20
N THR A 122 12.03 20.21 10.75
CA THR A 122 11.67 20.42 9.33
C THR A 122 12.33 21.68 8.77
N SER A 123 12.36 22.76 9.56
CA SER A 123 12.96 24.04 9.16
C SER A 123 14.49 24.00 9.09
N TYR A 124 15.11 23.09 9.86
CA TYR A 124 16.57 22.97 9.96
C TYR A 124 17.17 21.81 9.15
N GLN A 125 16.36 21.12 8.33
CA GLN A 125 16.76 19.92 7.56
C GLN A 125 17.39 18.81 8.41
N LEU A 126 17.08 18.77 9.72
CA LEU A 126 17.56 17.74 10.64
C LEU A 126 16.63 16.52 10.52
N MET A 127 16.98 15.59 9.62
CA MET A 127 16.09 14.50 9.24
C MET A 127 16.53 13.16 9.85
N PHE A 128 15.82 12.71 10.88
CA PHE A 128 15.79 11.31 11.27
C PHE A 128 14.35 10.81 11.38
N HIS A 129 14.14 9.51 11.20
CA HIS A 129 12.84 8.89 11.48
C HIS A 129 12.69 8.59 12.97
N ALA A 130 11.50 8.80 13.52
CA ALA A 130 11.19 8.45 14.90
C ALA A 130 10.34 7.18 14.93
N TRP A 131 10.92 6.08 15.42
CA TRP A 131 10.23 4.79 15.53
C TRP A 131 9.78 4.54 16.95
N ILE A 132 8.48 4.42 17.15
CA ILE A 132 7.88 4.17 18.45
C ILE A 132 7.85 2.67 18.70
N ALA A 133 8.63 2.23 19.68
CA ALA A 133 8.73 0.83 20.05
C ALA A 133 7.55 0.39 20.93
N LEU A 134 6.80 -0.59 20.44
CA LEU A 134 5.59 -1.12 21.06
C LEU A 134 5.55 -2.64 20.90
N PRO A 135 5.11 -3.40 21.91
CA PRO A 135 4.90 -4.83 21.74
C PRO A 135 3.58 -5.13 21.02
N MET A 136 3.53 -6.22 20.26
CA MET A 136 2.29 -6.72 19.62
C MET A 136 1.20 -7.01 20.66
N GLU A 137 1.59 -7.58 21.80
CA GLU A 137 0.77 -7.72 23.00
C GLU A 137 1.52 -7.20 24.24
N TRP A 138 0.84 -6.46 25.11
CA TRP A 138 1.46 -5.95 26.34
C TRP A 138 1.80 -7.10 27.31
N PRO A 139 3.01 -7.13 27.91
CA PRO A 139 3.34 -8.11 28.95
C PRO A 139 2.40 -8.07 30.16
N GLY A 140 1.84 -6.90 30.48
CA GLY A 140 0.83 -6.75 31.53
C GLY A 140 -0.46 -7.53 31.24
N ILE A 141 -0.90 -7.56 29.97
CA ILE A 141 -2.07 -8.33 29.54
C ILE A 141 -1.77 -9.83 29.57
N GLN A 142 -0.57 -10.22 29.14
CA GLN A 142 -0.12 -11.61 29.17
C GLN A 142 -0.03 -12.14 30.62
N SER A 143 0.65 -11.41 31.50
CA SER A 143 0.77 -11.78 32.92
C SER A 143 -0.57 -11.77 33.68
N ALA A 144 -1.52 -10.92 33.29
CA ALA A 144 -2.86 -10.91 33.84
C ALA A 144 -3.64 -12.21 33.59
N ARG A 145 -3.47 -12.84 32.41
CA ARG A 145 -4.10 -14.14 32.09
C ARG A 145 -3.70 -15.22 33.11
N TYR A 146 -2.42 -15.25 33.48
CA TYR A 146 -1.89 -16.19 34.46
C TYR A 146 -2.29 -15.87 35.91
N ARG A 147 -2.48 -14.59 36.25
CA ARG A 147 -2.77 -14.14 37.63
C ARG A 147 -4.24 -14.25 38.05
N ARG A 148 -5.16 -14.77 37.21
CA ARG A 148 -6.62 -14.83 37.45
C ARG A 148 -7.24 -13.53 37.99
N ARG A 149 -6.62 -12.37 37.74
CA ARG A 149 -7.15 -11.06 38.16
C ARG A 149 -8.14 -10.58 37.11
N ARG A 150 -9.44 -10.69 37.43
CA ARG A 150 -10.59 -10.36 36.57
C ARG A 150 -10.77 -8.86 36.29
N ARG A 151 -10.03 -7.98 36.95
CA ARG A 151 -10.09 -6.51 36.76
C ARG A 151 -9.09 -6.06 35.69
N LEU A 152 -9.38 -6.28 34.41
CA LEU A 152 -8.52 -5.79 33.32
C LEU A 152 -9.26 -5.45 32.02
N PHE A 153 -10.55 -5.12 32.12
CA PHE A 153 -11.34 -4.63 30.99
C PHE A 153 -10.99 -3.19 30.53
N GLU A 154 -9.98 -2.54 31.12
CA GLU A 154 -9.56 -1.18 30.74
C GLU A 154 -8.10 -1.07 30.27
N MET A 155 -7.41 -2.18 29.96
CA MET A 155 -6.11 -2.05 29.29
C MET A 155 -6.31 -1.77 27.79
N VAL A 156 -6.31 -0.47 27.46
CA VAL A 156 -6.18 0.04 26.10
C VAL A 156 -5.02 -0.68 25.40
N GLY A 157 -5.35 -1.44 24.35
CA GLY A 157 -4.40 -2.31 23.63
C GLY A 157 -3.27 -1.52 22.98
N PRO A 158 -2.16 -2.17 22.59
CA PRO A 158 -1.00 -1.52 21.95
C PRO A 158 -1.37 -0.63 20.76
N CYS A 159 -2.21 -1.12 19.85
CA CYS A 159 -2.67 -0.39 18.67
C CYS A 159 -3.46 0.88 19.04
N CYS A 160 -4.30 0.85 20.08
CA CYS A 160 -5.01 2.04 20.53
C CYS A 160 -4.08 3.09 21.14
N ARG A 161 -3.02 2.67 21.86
CA ARG A 161 -2.00 3.59 22.40
C ARG A 161 -1.18 4.22 21.28
N TRP A 162 -0.80 3.43 20.29
CA TRP A 162 -0.20 3.94 19.06
C TRP A 162 -1.10 4.97 18.40
N ASN A 163 -2.40 4.69 18.29
CA ASN A 163 -3.36 5.63 17.74
C ASN A 163 -3.39 6.96 18.53
N THR A 164 -3.46 6.91 19.86
CA THR A 164 -3.38 8.13 20.69
C THR A 164 -2.07 8.90 20.46
N PHE A 165 -0.94 8.19 20.38
CA PHE A 165 0.37 8.80 20.17
C PHE A 165 0.44 9.52 18.81
N ARG A 166 0.11 8.81 17.71
CA ARG A 166 0.17 9.38 16.36
C ARG A 166 -0.85 10.51 16.17
N SER A 167 -2.05 10.44 16.78
CA SER A 167 -3.06 11.50 16.66
C SER A 167 -2.57 12.84 17.21
N ILE A 168 -1.68 12.82 18.20
CA ILE A 168 -1.04 14.05 18.72
C ILE A 168 0.07 14.53 17.78
N CYS A 169 0.81 13.61 17.17
CA CYS A 169 1.91 13.95 16.26
C CYS A 169 1.45 14.32 14.85
N GLY A 170 0.19 14.06 14.48
CA GLY A 170 -0.35 14.30 13.14
C GLY A 170 0.05 13.23 12.13
N THR A 171 0.13 13.63 10.85
CA THR A 171 0.44 12.76 9.70
C THR A 171 1.91 12.80 9.28
N ASP A 172 2.81 13.09 10.22
CA ASP A 172 4.25 13.20 9.92
C ASP A 172 4.82 11.87 9.43
N LYS A 173 5.26 11.82 8.17
CA LYS A 173 5.80 10.62 7.52
C LYS A 173 7.09 10.07 8.17
N ARG A 174 7.78 10.89 8.98
CA ARG A 174 8.98 10.47 9.72
C ARG A 174 8.64 9.61 10.93
N LEU A 175 7.40 9.67 11.41
CA LEU A 175 6.93 8.85 12.51
C LEU A 175 6.57 7.44 12.01
N GLY A 176 7.02 6.41 12.72
CA GLY A 176 6.71 5.02 12.41
C GLY A 176 6.68 4.13 13.64
N VAL A 177 6.39 2.85 13.45
CA VAL A 177 6.33 1.86 14.53
C VAL A 177 7.51 0.91 14.44
N ALA A 178 8.16 0.69 15.59
CA ALA A 178 9.05 -0.45 15.82
C ALA A 178 8.28 -1.53 16.59
N LEU A 179 7.68 -2.47 15.89
CA LEU A 179 6.76 -3.44 16.46
C LEU A 179 7.52 -4.64 17.02
N ARG A 180 7.51 -4.81 18.34
CA ARG A 180 8.14 -5.94 19.03
C ARG A 180 7.26 -7.17 18.99
N LEU A 181 7.80 -8.28 18.48
CA LEU A 181 7.16 -9.58 18.52
C LEU A 181 7.02 -10.05 19.97
N SER A 182 5.82 -10.51 20.31
CA SER A 182 5.52 -11.13 21.60
C SER A 182 5.64 -12.66 21.51
N ALA A 183 5.88 -13.31 22.65
CA ALA A 183 5.92 -14.78 22.73
C ALA A 183 4.58 -15.39 22.27
N ASP A 184 3.48 -14.90 22.86
CA ASP A 184 2.13 -15.16 22.36
C ASP A 184 1.76 -14.10 21.31
N LEU A 185 1.45 -14.54 20.09
CA LEU A 185 1.00 -13.66 19.02
C LEU A 185 -0.47 -13.25 19.24
N PRO A 186 -0.86 -12.02 18.84
CA PRO A 186 -2.24 -11.60 18.87
C PRO A 186 -3.08 -12.38 17.84
N ASN A 187 -4.41 -12.34 18.00
CA ASN A 187 -5.31 -12.91 17.00
C ASN A 187 -5.20 -12.21 15.63
N GLU A 188 -5.72 -12.87 14.59
CA GLU A 188 -5.62 -12.40 13.20
C GLU A 188 -6.21 -10.98 13.02
N GLN A 189 -7.34 -10.66 13.66
CA GLN A 189 -7.95 -9.33 13.57
C GLN A 189 -7.02 -8.22 14.10
N ARG A 190 -6.37 -8.44 15.24
CA ARG A 190 -5.42 -7.47 15.82
C ARG A 190 -4.12 -7.40 15.03
N LEU A 191 -3.65 -8.53 14.51
CA LEU A 191 -2.49 -8.58 13.63
C LEU A 191 -2.74 -7.79 12.34
N ARG A 192 -3.91 -7.96 11.72
CA ARG A 192 -4.31 -7.21 10.53
C ARG A 192 -4.30 -5.70 10.75
N ARG A 193 -4.74 -5.22 11.92
CA ARG A 193 -4.65 -3.78 12.24
C ARG A 193 -3.23 -3.24 12.15
N TRP A 194 -2.21 -4.02 12.53
CA TRP A 194 -0.81 -3.61 12.40
C TRP A 194 -0.30 -3.58 10.96
N LEU A 195 -0.90 -4.37 10.05
CA LEU A 195 -0.53 -4.36 8.63
C LEU A 195 -0.98 -3.08 7.90
N GLY A 196 -1.96 -2.35 8.45
CA GLY A 196 -2.39 -1.02 7.96
C GLY A 196 -1.73 0.17 8.68
N GLU A 197 -0.74 -0.09 9.53
CA GLU A 197 0.02 0.93 10.26
C GLU A 197 1.44 1.07 9.68
N PRO A 198 2.11 2.23 9.86
CA PRO A 198 3.45 2.48 9.31
C PRO A 198 4.53 1.76 10.13
N VAL A 199 4.48 0.43 10.16
CA VAL A 199 5.53 -0.41 10.76
C VAL A 199 6.78 -0.31 9.89
N ARG A 200 7.87 0.17 10.49
CA ARG A 200 9.16 0.34 9.80
C ARG A 200 10.17 -0.72 10.22
N CYS A 201 10.00 -1.26 11.42
CA CYS A 201 10.92 -2.20 12.03
C CYS A 201 10.18 -3.25 12.85
N LEU A 202 10.54 -4.52 12.71
CA LEU A 202 10.17 -5.61 13.61
C LEU A 202 11.30 -5.85 14.62
N LEU A 203 10.99 -5.72 15.90
CA LEU A 203 11.91 -6.10 16.98
C LEU A 203 11.67 -7.57 17.33
N VAL A 204 12.67 -8.42 17.12
CA VAL A 204 12.59 -9.87 17.32
C VAL A 204 13.52 -10.28 18.46
N PRO A 205 12.97 -10.54 19.67
CA PRO A 205 13.78 -11.01 20.79
C PRO A 205 14.44 -12.36 20.49
N THR A 206 15.71 -12.52 20.86
CA THR A 206 16.46 -13.80 20.76
C THR A 206 15.81 -14.91 21.57
N SER A 207 15.04 -14.57 22.61
CA SER A 207 14.27 -15.50 23.44
C SER A 207 13.09 -16.16 22.72
N LEU A 208 12.68 -15.67 21.55
CA LEU A 208 11.61 -16.29 20.75
C LEU A 208 12.08 -17.46 19.90
N PHE A 209 13.40 -17.58 19.69
CA PHE A 209 13.96 -18.63 18.85
C PHE A 209 14.09 -19.92 19.65
N MET A 210 13.59 -21.00 19.07
CA MET A 210 13.76 -22.36 19.54
C MET A 210 15.00 -22.97 18.89
N THR A 211 15.58 -23.98 19.53
CA THR A 211 16.70 -24.73 18.95
C THR A 211 16.15 -25.93 18.17
N ASN A 212 16.53 -26.06 16.90
CA ASN A 212 16.15 -27.22 16.09
C ASN A 212 17.01 -28.46 16.43
N LYS A 213 16.70 -29.63 15.83
CA LYS A 213 17.47 -30.88 16.02
C LYS A 213 18.97 -30.76 15.69
N LYS A 214 19.36 -29.77 14.87
CA LYS A 214 20.74 -29.50 14.44
C LYS A 214 21.42 -28.40 15.26
N GLY A 215 20.79 -27.88 16.32
CA GLY A 215 21.38 -26.82 17.17
C GLY A 215 21.19 -25.38 16.66
N TYR A 216 20.45 -25.16 15.58
CA TYR A 216 20.25 -23.82 15.00
C TYR A 216 18.98 -23.12 15.54
N PRO A 217 19.00 -21.77 15.67
CA PRO A 217 17.83 -21.01 16.05
C PRO A 217 16.78 -21.02 14.94
N VAL A 218 15.54 -21.37 15.29
CA VAL A 218 14.37 -21.36 14.40
C VAL A 218 13.17 -20.78 15.13
N LEU A 219 12.23 -20.16 14.40
CA LEU A 219 11.01 -19.62 14.99
C LEU A 219 9.84 -20.61 14.85
N PRO A 220 8.84 -20.56 15.75
CA PRO A 220 7.57 -21.25 15.56
C PRO A 220 6.89 -20.85 14.25
N LYS A 221 6.12 -21.78 13.65
CA LYS A 221 5.40 -21.53 12.38
C LYS A 221 4.52 -20.27 12.39
N PRO A 222 3.74 -19.97 13.44
CA PRO A 222 2.98 -18.73 13.51
C PRO A 222 3.84 -17.47 13.39
N HIS A 223 5.00 -17.43 14.04
CA HIS A 223 5.94 -16.30 13.96
C HIS A 223 6.58 -16.18 12.58
N GLN A 224 6.89 -17.31 11.92
CA GLN A 224 7.38 -17.29 10.52
C GLN A 224 6.37 -16.59 9.60
N VAL A 225 5.09 -16.94 9.70
CA VAL A 225 4.02 -16.32 8.89
C VAL A 225 3.92 -14.82 9.15
N VAL A 226 3.96 -14.40 10.42
CA VAL A 226 3.93 -12.98 10.79
C VAL A 226 5.11 -12.22 10.20
N ILE A 227 6.33 -12.73 10.37
CA ILE A 227 7.54 -12.08 9.84
C ILE A 227 7.46 -11.96 8.32
N MET A 228 7.10 -13.03 7.61
CA MET A 228 6.96 -13.00 6.15
C MET A 228 5.97 -11.93 5.67
N ARG A 229 4.83 -11.76 6.35
CA ARG A 229 3.86 -10.70 6.01
C ARG A 229 4.46 -9.30 6.12
N PHE A 230 5.25 -9.02 7.15
CA PHE A 230 5.92 -7.72 7.31
C PHE A 230 7.13 -7.55 6.40
N LEU A 231 7.83 -8.64 6.03
CA LEU A 231 8.89 -8.60 5.02
C LEU A 231 8.35 -8.18 3.65
N LYS A 232 7.13 -8.61 3.28
CA LYS A 232 6.42 -8.12 2.07
C LYS A 232 6.08 -6.63 2.13
N LEU A 233 5.97 -6.06 3.34
CA LEU A 233 5.82 -4.61 3.56
C LEU A 233 7.18 -3.90 3.69
N GLU A 234 8.27 -4.56 3.29
CA GLU A 234 9.65 -4.06 3.35
C GLU A 234 10.09 -3.61 4.76
N CYS A 235 9.50 -4.19 5.80
CA CYS A 235 9.88 -3.89 7.18
C CYS A 235 11.30 -4.36 7.47
N GLN A 236 12.09 -3.51 8.13
CA GLN A 236 13.39 -3.91 8.64
C GLN A 236 13.24 -4.87 9.83
N VAL A 237 14.20 -5.77 10.03
CA VAL A 237 14.19 -6.69 11.17
C VAL A 237 15.38 -6.40 12.07
N LEU A 238 15.12 -6.24 13.36
CA LEU A 238 16.12 -6.00 14.40
C LEU A 238 16.04 -7.14 15.42
N VAL A 239 17.13 -7.90 15.54
CA VAL A 239 17.26 -8.97 16.55
C VAL A 239 17.78 -8.36 17.85
N GLU A 240 17.05 -8.52 18.95
CA GLU A 240 17.42 -7.94 20.26
C GLU A 240 17.53 -9.01 21.35
N GLY A 241 18.38 -8.77 22.36
CA GLY A 241 18.57 -9.68 23.50
C GLY A 241 19.93 -10.35 23.52
N SER A 242 20.15 -11.17 24.56
CA SER A 242 21.37 -11.95 24.72
C SER A 242 21.47 -13.07 23.69
N CYS A 243 22.69 -13.41 23.27
CA CYS A 243 22.93 -14.57 22.42
C CYS A 243 22.70 -15.86 23.22
N HIS A 244 21.73 -16.67 22.82
CA HIS A 244 21.42 -17.97 23.45
C HIS A 244 21.96 -19.17 22.65
N HIS A 245 22.56 -18.90 21.48
CA HIS A 245 23.21 -19.89 20.63
C HIS A 245 24.68 -19.51 20.46
N GLU A 246 25.45 -20.32 19.73
CA GLU A 246 26.91 -20.15 19.55
C GLU A 246 27.29 -18.74 19.06
N HIS A 247 26.56 -18.22 18.06
CA HIS A 247 26.82 -16.90 17.48
C HIS A 247 25.55 -16.15 17.12
N MET A 248 25.58 -14.81 17.27
CA MET A 248 24.46 -13.93 16.89
C MET A 248 24.16 -14.01 15.38
N LYS A 249 25.16 -14.33 14.55
CA LYS A 249 25.04 -14.53 13.11
C LYS A 249 23.96 -15.56 12.73
N LEU A 250 23.76 -16.60 13.54
CA LEU A 250 22.82 -17.67 13.26
C LEU A 250 21.37 -17.17 13.17
N TYR A 251 21.02 -16.17 13.99
CA TYR A 251 19.70 -15.56 13.98
C TYR A 251 19.44 -14.78 12.68
N TYR A 252 20.41 -13.97 12.23
CA TYR A 252 20.31 -13.29 10.94
C TYR A 252 20.21 -14.28 9.78
N GLN A 253 21.02 -15.35 9.77
CA GLN A 253 20.96 -16.36 8.72
C GLN A 253 19.58 -17.01 8.63
N TYR A 254 18.92 -17.23 9.77
CA TYR A 254 17.57 -17.76 9.79
C TYR A 254 16.54 -16.75 9.25
N ILE A 255 16.64 -15.47 9.60
CA ILE A 255 15.75 -14.43 9.04
C ILE A 255 15.99 -14.28 7.52
N ASP A 256 17.24 -14.31 7.07
CA ASP A 256 17.62 -14.29 5.65
C ASP A 256 17.05 -15.52 4.91
N HIS A 257 17.09 -16.69 5.54
CA HIS A 257 16.43 -17.89 5.03
C HIS A 257 14.90 -17.70 4.90
N LEU A 258 14.22 -17.12 5.90
CA LEU A 258 12.79 -16.82 5.81
C LEU A 258 12.48 -15.83 4.67
N TYR A 259 13.35 -14.84 4.44
CA TYR A 259 13.20 -13.90 3.34
C TYR A 259 13.32 -14.59 1.98
N ASN A 260 14.34 -15.42 1.79
CA ASN A 260 14.63 -16.10 0.53
C ASN A 260 13.72 -17.31 0.23
N THR A 261 12.98 -17.81 1.22
CA THR A 261 12.01 -18.92 1.06
C THR A 261 10.56 -18.44 0.88
N GLN A 262 10.36 -17.14 0.68
CA GLN A 262 9.05 -16.62 0.34
C GLN A 262 8.59 -17.18 -1.02
N PRO A 263 7.27 -17.42 -1.19
CA PRO A 263 6.74 -17.78 -2.50
C PRO A 263 7.04 -16.64 -3.49
N PRO A 264 7.34 -16.95 -4.77
CA PRO A 264 7.51 -15.93 -5.78
C PRO A 264 6.24 -15.09 -5.91
N ASP A 265 6.43 -13.84 -6.30
CA ASP A 265 5.32 -12.93 -6.58
C ASP A 265 4.53 -13.44 -7.80
N ASP A 266 3.23 -13.16 -7.84
CA ASP A 266 2.41 -13.44 -9.00
C ASP A 266 2.69 -12.41 -10.11
N PRO A 267 2.38 -12.71 -11.39
CA PRO A 267 2.65 -11.78 -12.50
C PRO A 267 2.04 -10.38 -12.27
N LEU A 268 0.90 -10.32 -11.58
CA LEU A 268 0.24 -9.05 -11.23
C LEU A 268 1.05 -8.26 -10.18
N ALA A 269 1.58 -8.90 -9.13
CA ALA A 269 2.44 -8.20 -8.17
C ALA A 269 3.75 -7.75 -8.81
N GLU A 270 4.32 -8.51 -9.75
CA GLU A 270 5.51 -8.09 -10.48
C GLU A 270 5.24 -6.87 -11.37
N PHE A 271 4.11 -6.86 -12.09
CA PHE A 271 3.67 -5.70 -12.89
C PHE A 271 3.36 -4.47 -12.02
N ALA A 272 2.73 -4.68 -10.85
CA ALA A 272 2.35 -3.60 -9.94
C ALA A 272 3.51 -3.09 -9.06
N LYS A 273 4.71 -3.65 -9.21
CA LYS A 273 5.89 -3.28 -8.43
C LYS A 273 6.27 -1.83 -8.67
N GLY A 274 6.40 -1.06 -7.59
CA GLY A 274 6.62 0.38 -7.61
C GLY A 274 5.34 1.22 -7.51
N PHE A 275 4.16 0.62 -7.66
CA PHE A 275 2.87 1.30 -7.51
C PHE A 275 2.21 1.07 -6.14
N GLU A 276 2.87 0.37 -5.21
CA GLU A 276 2.32 0.02 -3.90
C GLU A 276 2.00 1.26 -3.05
N ASP A 277 0.71 1.41 -2.74
CA ASP A 277 0.13 2.58 -2.07
C ASP A 277 0.43 3.92 -2.77
N HIS A 278 0.71 3.90 -4.07
CA HIS A 278 0.89 5.10 -4.88
C HIS A 278 -0.47 5.60 -5.39
N LEU A 279 -0.84 6.83 -5.00
CA LEU A 279 -2.10 7.46 -5.38
C LEU A 279 -2.02 8.01 -6.79
N GLN A 280 -2.95 7.61 -7.64
CA GLN A 280 -3.07 8.06 -9.03
C GLN A 280 -4.46 8.64 -9.27
N THR A 281 -4.56 9.63 -10.14
CA THR A 281 -5.86 10.17 -10.58
C THR A 281 -6.54 9.15 -11.49
N PRO A 282 -7.82 8.82 -11.27
CA PRO A 282 -8.57 8.00 -12.20
C PRO A 282 -8.58 8.61 -13.61
N LEU A 283 -8.42 7.76 -14.63
CA LEU A 283 -8.49 8.21 -16.01
C LEU A 283 -9.90 8.73 -16.33
N GLN A 284 -9.99 9.64 -17.30
CA GLN A 284 -11.25 10.17 -17.81
C GLN A 284 -11.26 10.07 -19.36
N PRO A 285 -11.33 8.86 -19.95
CA PRO A 285 -11.16 8.68 -21.39
C PRO A 285 -12.24 9.36 -22.24
N LEU A 286 -13.41 9.65 -21.66
CA LEU A 286 -14.46 10.42 -22.35
C LEU A 286 -14.10 11.91 -22.46
N MET A 287 -13.56 12.49 -21.39
CA MET A 287 -13.17 13.91 -21.34
C MET A 287 -11.85 14.14 -22.06
N ASP A 288 -10.85 13.31 -21.79
CA ASP A 288 -9.49 13.46 -22.27
C ASP A 288 -9.16 12.49 -23.41
N ASN A 289 -8.16 12.83 -24.22
CA ASN A 289 -7.62 11.92 -25.22
C ASN A 289 -6.41 11.20 -24.64
N LEU A 290 -6.52 9.89 -24.45
CA LEU A 290 -5.44 9.08 -23.90
C LEU A 290 -4.20 9.04 -24.80
N GLU A 291 -3.04 9.00 -24.15
CA GLU A 291 -1.74 8.85 -24.79
C GLU A 291 -1.48 7.42 -25.27
N SER A 292 -0.62 7.25 -26.27
CA SER A 292 -0.28 5.94 -26.85
C SER A 292 0.23 4.94 -25.82
N VAL A 293 1.06 5.39 -24.86
CA VAL A 293 1.60 4.53 -23.79
C VAL A 293 0.51 3.97 -22.88
N THR A 294 -0.57 4.73 -22.67
CA THR A 294 -1.71 4.29 -21.84
C THR A 294 -2.43 3.12 -22.49
N TYR A 295 -2.68 3.18 -23.80
CA TYR A 295 -3.22 2.05 -24.55
C TYR A 295 -2.28 0.83 -24.54
N GLU A 296 -0.97 1.05 -24.65
CA GLU A 296 0.00 -0.06 -24.60
C GLU A 296 -0.03 -0.78 -23.24
N VAL A 297 -0.23 -0.05 -22.15
CA VAL A 297 -0.43 -0.65 -20.82
C VAL A 297 -1.72 -1.49 -20.78
N PHE A 298 -2.82 -0.99 -21.34
CA PHE A 298 -4.06 -1.77 -21.42
C PHE A 298 -3.92 -3.05 -22.23
N GLU A 299 -3.16 -2.99 -23.33
CA GLU A 299 -2.94 -4.10 -24.26
C GLU A 299 -2.04 -5.21 -23.70
N LYS A 300 -1.33 -4.95 -22.59
CA LYS A 300 -0.50 -5.94 -21.90
C LYS A 300 -1.30 -6.92 -21.04
N ASP A 301 -2.61 -6.75 -20.88
CA ASP A 301 -3.48 -7.69 -20.18
C ASP A 301 -4.02 -8.77 -21.14
N PRO A 302 -3.45 -9.98 -21.17
CA PRO A 302 -3.93 -11.04 -22.06
C PRO A 302 -5.27 -11.63 -21.61
N VAL A 303 -5.57 -11.59 -20.30
CA VAL A 303 -6.78 -12.21 -19.74
C VAL A 303 -7.99 -11.41 -20.20
N LYS A 304 -7.93 -10.09 -20.10
CA LYS A 304 -9.01 -9.19 -20.54
C LYS A 304 -9.47 -9.50 -21.97
N TYR A 305 -8.57 -9.47 -22.95
CA TYR A 305 -8.95 -9.68 -24.36
C TYR A 305 -9.33 -11.13 -24.67
N THR A 306 -8.78 -12.11 -23.94
CA THR A 306 -9.19 -13.52 -24.05
C THR A 306 -10.64 -13.71 -23.60
N GLU A 307 -11.04 -13.10 -22.49
CA GLU A 307 -12.43 -13.15 -22.00
C GLU A 307 -13.40 -12.44 -22.95
N TYR A 308 -13.02 -11.26 -23.47
CA TYR A 308 -13.81 -10.56 -24.50
C TYR A 308 -13.98 -11.41 -25.76
N GLN A 309 -12.90 -12.04 -26.24
CA GLN A 309 -12.96 -12.93 -27.40
C GLN A 309 -13.85 -14.16 -27.14
N GLY A 310 -13.79 -14.72 -25.93
CA GLY A 310 -14.65 -15.82 -25.49
C GLY A 310 -16.13 -15.43 -25.51
N ALA A 311 -16.47 -14.28 -24.94
CA ALA A 311 -17.82 -13.72 -24.95
C ALA A 311 -18.32 -13.49 -26.38
N LEU A 312 -17.54 -12.81 -27.21
CA LEU A 312 -17.87 -12.54 -28.60
C LEU A 312 -18.10 -13.84 -29.38
N LYS A 313 -17.24 -14.84 -29.20
CA LYS A 313 -17.37 -16.16 -29.86
C LYS A 313 -18.64 -16.88 -29.44
N TYR A 314 -18.97 -16.84 -28.14
CA TYR A 314 -20.20 -17.44 -27.63
C TYR A 314 -21.43 -16.81 -28.27
N PHE A 315 -21.47 -15.48 -28.33
CA PHE A 315 -22.59 -14.78 -28.93
C PHE A 315 -22.68 -14.93 -30.44
N CYS A 316 -21.56 -14.91 -31.17
CA CYS A 316 -21.55 -15.25 -32.60
C CYS A 316 -22.16 -16.64 -32.89
N ARG A 317 -22.06 -17.59 -31.95
CA ARG A 317 -22.70 -18.92 -32.07
C ARG A 317 -24.16 -18.93 -31.65
N LEU A 318 -24.51 -18.13 -30.64
CA LEU A 318 -25.86 -18.04 -30.11
C LEU A 318 -26.81 -17.25 -30.98
N SER A 319 -26.32 -16.27 -31.73
CA SER A 319 -27.08 -15.56 -32.74
C SER A 319 -27.69 -16.61 -33.68
N ARG A 320 -28.90 -17.05 -33.35
CA ARG A 320 -29.71 -18.00 -34.12
C ARG A 320 -30.15 -17.27 -35.37
N LEU A 321 -29.20 -17.03 -36.27
CA LEU A 321 -29.49 -16.59 -37.61
C LEU A 321 -30.39 -17.68 -38.20
N PRO A 322 -31.57 -17.35 -38.73
CA PRO A 322 -32.42 -18.33 -39.37
C PRO A 322 -31.56 -19.08 -40.38
N ALA A 323 -31.75 -20.40 -40.46
CA ALA A 323 -31.07 -21.33 -41.36
C ALA A 323 -31.32 -21.04 -42.85
N ASN A 324 -31.62 -19.80 -43.22
CA ASN A 324 -31.58 -19.28 -44.58
C ASN A 324 -30.12 -18.96 -44.92
N VAL A 325 -29.44 -20.07 -45.24
CA VAL A 325 -28.18 -20.15 -45.98
C VAL A 325 -28.14 -19.07 -47.06
N GLY A 326 -27.28 -18.05 -46.92
CA GLY A 326 -26.87 -17.25 -48.08
C GLY A 326 -26.34 -15.84 -47.89
N ALA A 327 -26.95 -14.95 -47.07
CA ALA A 327 -26.80 -13.51 -47.38
C ALA A 327 -26.59 -12.50 -46.24
N SER A 328 -26.97 -12.72 -44.97
CA SER A 328 -26.89 -11.65 -43.97
C SER A 328 -25.59 -11.72 -43.14
N ARG A 329 -24.69 -10.78 -43.37
CA ARG A 329 -23.49 -10.53 -42.55
C ARG A 329 -23.94 -9.87 -41.23
N SER A 330 -23.59 -10.44 -40.06
CA SER A 330 -23.96 -9.83 -38.77
C SER A 330 -23.17 -8.55 -38.52
N THR A 331 -23.81 -7.54 -37.97
CA THR A 331 -23.19 -6.23 -37.73
C THR A 331 -22.74 -6.12 -36.29
N LEU A 332 -21.42 -5.97 -36.10
CA LEU A 332 -20.76 -5.84 -34.81
C LEU A 332 -20.15 -4.45 -34.70
N MET A 333 -20.48 -3.72 -33.65
CA MET A 333 -19.97 -2.37 -33.42
C MET A 333 -19.10 -2.36 -32.17
N VAL A 334 -17.83 -2.02 -32.33
CA VAL A 334 -16.89 -1.76 -31.24
C VAL A 334 -16.97 -0.26 -30.93
N VAL A 335 -17.50 0.11 -29.77
CA VAL A 335 -17.60 1.51 -29.33
C VAL A 335 -16.54 1.82 -28.28
N GLY A 336 -15.69 2.82 -28.56
CA GLY A 336 -14.43 3.03 -27.84
C GLY A 336 -13.37 2.03 -28.30
N ALA A 337 -13.07 2.00 -29.59
CA ALA A 337 -12.19 1.00 -30.18
C ALA A 337 -10.70 1.15 -29.79
N GLY A 338 -10.28 2.30 -29.28
CA GLY A 338 -8.88 2.60 -28.94
C GLY A 338 -7.94 2.31 -30.11
N ARG A 339 -6.86 1.56 -29.88
CA ARG A 339 -5.94 1.09 -30.94
C ARG A 339 -6.35 -0.24 -31.58
N GLY A 340 -7.59 -0.70 -31.35
CA GLY A 340 -8.18 -1.86 -32.02
C GLY A 340 -7.96 -3.26 -31.42
N PRO A 341 -7.57 -3.48 -30.15
CA PRO A 341 -7.46 -4.86 -29.62
C PRO A 341 -8.81 -5.58 -29.60
N LEU A 342 -9.92 -4.90 -29.28
CA LEU A 342 -11.26 -5.48 -29.36
C LEU A 342 -11.75 -5.74 -30.79
N VAL A 343 -11.32 -4.91 -31.76
CA VAL A 343 -11.58 -5.16 -33.19
C VAL A 343 -10.91 -6.47 -33.62
N ARG A 344 -9.65 -6.69 -33.22
CA ARG A 344 -8.92 -7.95 -33.46
C ARG A 344 -9.61 -9.13 -32.77
N ALA A 345 -10.02 -8.98 -31.51
CA ALA A 345 -10.74 -10.00 -30.77
C ALA A 345 -12.07 -10.37 -31.46
N ALA A 346 -12.83 -9.39 -31.96
CA ALA A 346 -14.08 -9.60 -32.69
C ALA A 346 -13.89 -10.37 -34.00
N LEU A 347 -12.90 -9.97 -34.81
CA LEU A 347 -12.58 -10.68 -36.06
C LEU A 347 -12.15 -12.12 -35.79
N SER A 348 -11.27 -12.34 -34.82
CA SER A 348 -10.81 -13.68 -34.45
C SER A 348 -11.94 -14.53 -33.86
N ALA A 349 -12.81 -13.95 -33.03
CA ALA A 349 -13.99 -14.65 -32.50
C ALA A 349 -14.95 -15.08 -33.61
N ALA A 350 -15.19 -14.25 -34.62
CA ALA A 350 -16.02 -14.56 -35.77
C ALA A 350 -15.43 -15.69 -36.62
N GLU A 351 -14.12 -15.65 -36.89
CA GLU A 351 -13.41 -16.72 -37.59
C GLU A 351 -13.51 -18.06 -36.85
N LEU A 352 -13.29 -18.07 -35.52
CA LEU A 352 -13.43 -19.25 -34.66
C LEU A 352 -14.88 -19.74 -34.48
N ALA A 353 -15.86 -18.88 -34.77
CA ALA A 353 -17.28 -19.22 -34.78
C ALA A 353 -17.78 -19.60 -36.19
N HIS A 354 -16.93 -19.50 -37.23
CA HIS A 354 -17.29 -19.68 -38.63
C HIS A 354 -18.44 -18.77 -39.09
N GLN A 355 -18.44 -17.52 -38.60
CA GLN A 355 -19.45 -16.51 -38.93
C GLN A 355 -18.84 -15.35 -39.72
N LYS A 356 -19.63 -14.76 -40.62
CA LYS A 356 -19.23 -13.53 -41.34
C LYS A 356 -19.78 -12.31 -40.60
N VAL A 357 -18.87 -11.46 -40.11
CA VAL A 357 -19.22 -10.22 -39.38
C VAL A 357 -18.78 -8.97 -40.13
N LYS A 358 -19.59 -7.91 -40.09
CA LYS A 358 -19.24 -6.55 -40.52
C LYS A 358 -18.92 -5.76 -39.27
N VAL A 359 -17.68 -5.29 -39.15
CA VAL A 359 -17.23 -4.61 -37.93
C VAL A 359 -17.20 -3.11 -38.16
N TYR A 360 -17.80 -2.35 -37.25
CA TYR A 360 -17.58 -0.92 -37.12
C TYR A 360 -16.68 -0.66 -35.92
N ALA A 361 -15.64 0.15 -36.09
CA ALA A 361 -14.74 0.58 -35.02
C ALA A 361 -14.98 2.08 -34.80
N ILE A 362 -15.76 2.41 -33.76
CA ILE A 362 -16.14 3.77 -33.40
C ILE A 362 -15.17 4.27 -32.33
N GLU A 363 -14.48 5.37 -32.60
CA GLU A 363 -13.53 5.99 -31.68
C GLU A 363 -13.59 7.52 -31.80
N LYS A 364 -13.59 8.21 -30.66
CA LYS A 364 -13.65 9.68 -30.60
C LYS A 364 -12.26 10.33 -30.55
N ASN A 365 -11.25 9.63 -30.02
CA ASN A 365 -9.89 10.14 -29.94
C ASN A 365 -9.22 10.11 -31.33
N PRO A 366 -8.96 11.27 -31.97
CA PRO A 366 -8.43 11.32 -33.33
C PRO A 366 -7.05 10.67 -33.45
N ASN A 367 -6.26 10.64 -32.37
CA ASN A 367 -4.93 10.03 -32.38
C ASN A 367 -5.01 8.50 -32.46
N ALA A 368 -5.97 7.90 -31.76
CA ALA A 368 -6.23 6.46 -31.84
C ALA A 368 -6.85 6.08 -33.19
N VAL A 369 -7.71 6.93 -33.74
CA VAL A 369 -8.29 6.75 -35.08
C VAL A 369 -7.21 6.62 -36.16
N LEU A 370 -6.11 7.38 -36.09
CA LEU A 370 -4.98 7.21 -37.03
C LEU A 370 -4.43 5.78 -37.01
N THR A 371 -4.33 5.17 -35.82
CA THR A 371 -3.87 3.78 -35.68
C THR A 371 -4.89 2.80 -36.26
N LEU A 372 -6.19 3.05 -36.06
CA LEU A 372 -7.26 2.22 -36.61
C LEU A 372 -7.32 2.31 -38.14
N LEU A 373 -7.09 3.48 -38.73
CA LEU A 373 -7.07 3.69 -40.19
C LEU A 373 -5.90 2.95 -40.84
N SER A 374 -4.68 3.03 -40.27
CA SER A 374 -3.54 2.24 -40.75
C SER A 374 -3.81 0.73 -40.63
N GLN A 375 -4.36 0.24 -39.51
CA GLN A 375 -4.75 -1.17 -39.39
C GLN A 375 -5.84 -1.58 -40.38
N LYS A 376 -6.77 -0.68 -40.70
CA LYS A 376 -7.78 -0.91 -41.75
C LYS A 376 -7.11 -1.07 -43.12
N GLU A 377 -6.21 -0.18 -43.51
CA GLU A 377 -5.56 -0.25 -44.82
C GLU A 377 -4.64 -1.47 -44.96
N GLU A 378 -3.88 -1.78 -43.91
CA GLU A 378 -2.84 -2.81 -43.95
C GLU A 378 -3.38 -4.23 -43.68
N VAL A 379 -4.37 -4.40 -42.79
CA VAL A 379 -4.75 -5.71 -42.23
C VAL A 379 -6.23 -6.03 -42.39
N TRP A 380 -7.13 -5.10 -42.03
CA TRP A 380 -8.56 -5.43 -41.95
C TRP A 380 -9.32 -5.23 -43.27
N GLN A 381 -8.87 -4.30 -44.10
CA GLN A 381 -9.47 -3.91 -45.38
C GLN A 381 -10.98 -3.66 -45.23
N ASP A 382 -11.79 -4.15 -46.18
CA ASP A 382 -13.25 -4.00 -46.19
C ASP A 382 -13.97 -4.78 -45.08
N ARG A 383 -13.23 -5.47 -44.20
CA ARG A 383 -13.83 -6.14 -43.06
C ARG A 383 -14.25 -5.17 -41.95
N VAL A 384 -13.56 -4.04 -41.83
CA VAL A 384 -13.74 -3.04 -40.76
C VAL A 384 -14.02 -1.66 -41.34
N THR A 385 -15.06 -0.99 -40.84
CA THR A 385 -15.31 0.43 -41.08
C THR A 385 -14.92 1.22 -39.85
N VAL A 386 -13.90 2.08 -39.97
CA VAL A 386 -13.47 2.99 -38.90
C VAL A 386 -14.31 4.25 -38.94
N VAL A 387 -14.83 4.67 -37.79
CA VAL A 387 -15.67 5.85 -37.61
C VAL A 387 -15.04 6.75 -36.55
N SER A 388 -14.64 7.95 -36.95
CA SER A 388 -14.09 8.97 -36.06
C SER A 388 -15.20 9.84 -35.48
N CYS A 389 -15.83 9.40 -34.40
CA CYS A 389 -16.99 10.09 -33.82
C CYS A 389 -17.21 9.67 -32.36
N ASP A 390 -17.86 10.53 -31.58
CA ASP A 390 -18.45 10.12 -30.32
C ASP A 390 -19.63 9.18 -30.58
N MET A 391 -19.65 8.03 -29.91
CA MET A 391 -20.75 7.05 -30.08
C MET A 391 -22.12 7.66 -29.76
N ARG A 392 -22.19 8.67 -28.89
CA ARG A 392 -23.43 9.36 -28.52
C ARG A 392 -23.96 10.28 -29.61
N GLU A 393 -23.16 10.61 -30.62
CA GLU A 393 -23.55 11.45 -31.77
C GLU A 393 -23.57 10.67 -33.10
N PHE A 394 -23.03 9.45 -33.13
CA PHE A 394 -22.99 8.62 -34.33
C PHE A 394 -24.38 8.22 -34.86
N GLU A 395 -24.68 8.62 -36.10
CA GLU A 395 -25.84 8.15 -36.85
C GLU A 395 -25.46 6.90 -37.66
N ALA A 396 -25.82 5.73 -37.13
CA ALA A 396 -25.43 4.46 -37.73
C ALA A 396 -26.22 4.17 -39.02
N PRO A 397 -25.56 3.78 -40.12
CA PRO A 397 -26.25 3.45 -41.38
C PRO A 397 -27.07 2.14 -41.29
N GLU A 398 -26.81 1.32 -40.28
CA GLU A 398 -27.51 0.07 -40.00
C GLU A 398 -27.41 -0.25 -38.50
N LYS A 399 -28.37 -1.02 -37.96
CA LYS A 399 -28.37 -1.41 -36.54
C LYS A 399 -27.44 -2.59 -36.26
N ALA A 400 -26.78 -2.56 -35.11
CA ALA A 400 -25.89 -3.61 -34.63
C ALA A 400 -26.65 -4.84 -34.10
N ASP A 401 -26.16 -6.04 -34.41
CA ASP A 401 -26.51 -7.28 -33.71
C ASP A 401 -25.76 -7.37 -32.37
N ILE A 402 -24.50 -6.94 -32.36
CA ILE A 402 -23.60 -6.99 -31.21
C ILE A 402 -22.94 -5.63 -31.03
N LEU A 403 -23.14 -5.03 -29.86
CA LEU A 403 -22.39 -3.86 -29.40
C LEU A 403 -21.34 -4.33 -28.40
N VAL A 404 -20.08 -3.96 -28.59
CA VAL A 404 -18.99 -4.30 -27.66
C VAL A 404 -18.20 -3.06 -27.26
N SER A 405 -17.87 -2.97 -25.98
CA SER A 405 -17.13 -1.85 -25.40
C SER A 405 -16.25 -2.29 -24.23
N GLU A 406 -15.24 -1.48 -23.91
CA GLU A 406 -14.45 -1.58 -22.68
C GLU A 406 -14.23 -0.16 -22.18
N LEU A 407 -15.21 0.33 -21.43
CA LEU A 407 -15.31 1.70 -20.92
C LEU A 407 -15.35 1.70 -19.38
N LEU A 408 -14.81 0.64 -18.76
CA LEU A 408 -14.94 0.41 -17.33
C LEU A 408 -13.75 0.98 -16.59
N GLY A 409 -14.04 1.85 -15.62
CA GLY A 409 -13.04 2.27 -14.65
C GLY A 409 -12.88 1.26 -13.51
N SER A 410 -11.94 1.52 -12.60
CA SER A 410 -11.72 0.68 -11.41
C SER A 410 -12.95 0.58 -10.48
N PHE A 411 -13.88 1.52 -10.56
CA PHE A 411 -15.14 1.53 -9.83
C PHE A 411 -16.35 1.17 -10.72
N GLY A 412 -16.12 0.57 -11.88
CA GLY A 412 -17.16 0.20 -12.84
C GLY A 412 -17.60 1.39 -13.68
N ASP A 413 -18.50 2.21 -13.16
CA ASP A 413 -19.16 3.31 -13.88
C ASP A 413 -18.38 4.64 -13.91
N ASN A 414 -17.26 4.76 -13.18
CA ASN A 414 -16.54 6.03 -13.01
C ASN A 414 -15.81 6.59 -14.26
N GLU A 415 -15.92 5.89 -15.39
CA GLU A 415 -15.49 6.34 -16.73
C GLU A 415 -16.68 6.60 -17.66
N LEU A 416 -17.89 6.74 -17.08
CA LEU A 416 -19.13 7.11 -17.75
C LEU A 416 -19.60 6.09 -18.81
N SER A 417 -19.31 4.80 -18.57
CA SER A 417 -19.82 3.70 -19.39
C SER A 417 -21.35 3.71 -19.53
N PRO A 418 -22.15 3.96 -18.46
CA PRO A 418 -23.60 4.00 -18.59
C PRO A 418 -24.08 5.03 -19.61
N GLU A 419 -23.63 6.28 -19.48
CA GLU A 419 -24.02 7.39 -20.35
C GLU A 419 -23.58 7.18 -21.80
N CYS A 420 -22.40 6.58 -21.99
CA CYS A 420 -21.90 6.25 -23.32
C CYS A 420 -22.75 5.17 -24.00
N LEU A 421 -23.04 4.08 -23.28
CA LEU A 421 -23.80 2.95 -23.82
C LEU A 421 -25.29 3.24 -23.97
N ASP A 422 -25.88 4.05 -23.08
CA ASP A 422 -27.24 4.54 -23.21
C ASP A 422 -27.41 5.36 -24.50
N GLY A 423 -26.42 6.21 -24.83
CA GLY A 423 -26.37 6.90 -26.11
C GLY A 423 -26.24 5.93 -27.29
N ALA A 424 -25.29 4.99 -27.23
CA ALA A 424 -25.04 4.03 -28.29
C ALA A 424 -26.21 3.04 -28.53
N GLN A 425 -27.06 2.81 -27.53
CA GLN A 425 -28.15 1.84 -27.60
C GLN A 425 -29.14 2.11 -28.74
N ARG A 426 -29.30 3.37 -29.18
CA ARG A 426 -30.23 3.73 -30.27
C ARG A 426 -29.97 2.98 -31.58
N PHE A 427 -28.72 2.60 -31.83
CA PHE A 427 -28.31 1.84 -33.02
C PHE A 427 -28.11 0.34 -32.74
N LEU A 428 -28.54 -0.17 -31.58
CA LEU A 428 -28.66 -1.60 -31.33
C LEU A 428 -30.03 -2.11 -31.80
N LYS A 429 -30.09 -3.33 -32.34
CA LYS A 429 -31.37 -4.01 -32.63
C LYS A 429 -32.13 -4.32 -31.34
N GLU A 430 -33.45 -4.52 -31.42
CA GLU A 430 -34.28 -4.84 -30.25
C GLU A 430 -33.87 -6.16 -29.57
N ASP A 431 -33.45 -7.14 -30.38
CA ASP A 431 -32.87 -8.42 -29.97
C ASP A 431 -31.33 -8.40 -29.92
N GLY A 432 -30.73 -7.24 -30.16
CA GLY A 432 -29.29 -7.05 -30.11
C GLY A 432 -28.74 -7.15 -28.70
N ILE A 433 -27.46 -7.49 -28.61
CA ILE A 433 -26.76 -7.70 -27.33
C ILE A 433 -25.69 -6.64 -27.10
N SER A 434 -25.46 -6.31 -25.83
CA SER A 434 -24.32 -5.50 -25.40
C SER A 434 -23.30 -6.36 -24.66
N ILE A 435 -22.02 -6.12 -24.90
CA ILE A 435 -20.90 -6.72 -24.17
C ILE A 435 -20.03 -5.57 -23.65
N PRO A 436 -19.93 -5.34 -22.33
CA PRO A 436 -20.49 -6.15 -21.25
C PRO A 436 -22.02 -6.05 -21.13
N CYS A 437 -22.69 -7.14 -20.73
CA CYS A 437 -24.13 -7.14 -20.46
C CYS A 437 -24.46 -6.46 -19.13
N SER A 438 -23.55 -6.49 -18.15
CA SER A 438 -23.73 -5.86 -16.85
C SER A 438 -22.41 -5.72 -16.11
N TYR A 439 -22.36 -4.79 -15.17
CA TYR A 439 -21.26 -4.65 -14.22
C TYR A 439 -21.78 -4.11 -12.88
N GLN A 440 -21.01 -4.36 -11.81
CA GLN A 440 -21.36 -3.97 -10.45
C GLN A 440 -20.13 -3.46 -9.71
N SER A 441 -20.25 -2.29 -9.09
CA SER A 441 -19.22 -1.72 -8.22
C SER A 441 -19.30 -2.31 -6.82
N TYR A 442 -18.17 -2.34 -6.11
CA TYR A 442 -18.05 -2.87 -4.76
C TYR A 442 -17.33 -1.88 -3.86
N LEU A 443 -17.74 -1.80 -2.60
CA LEU A 443 -17.11 -0.94 -1.60
C LEU A 443 -16.78 -1.75 -0.34
N GLY A 444 -15.52 -1.66 0.10
CA GLY A 444 -15.05 -2.24 1.35
C GLY A 444 -14.34 -1.19 2.20
N PRO A 445 -14.61 -1.11 3.52
CA PRO A 445 -13.87 -0.20 4.38
C PRO A 445 -12.41 -0.61 4.48
N VAL A 446 -11.50 0.38 4.47
CA VAL A 446 -10.06 0.19 4.57
C VAL A 446 -9.51 1.00 5.74
N GLN A 447 -8.63 0.41 6.55
CA GLN A 447 -7.80 1.13 7.49
C GLN A 447 -6.37 1.23 6.92
N SER A 448 -5.91 2.46 6.66
CA SER A 448 -4.51 2.71 6.32
C SER A 448 -4.08 4.11 6.76
N HIS A 449 -3.11 4.19 7.66
CA HIS A 449 -2.52 5.47 8.02
C HIS A 449 -1.62 6.03 6.91
N LYS A 450 -0.93 5.13 6.20
CA LYS A 450 -0.04 5.51 5.11
C LYS A 450 -0.82 6.26 4.04
N LEU A 451 -1.91 5.66 3.54
CA LEU A 451 -2.75 6.28 2.51
C LEU A 451 -3.39 7.59 3.00
N TYR A 452 -3.90 7.64 4.24
CA TYR A 452 -4.44 8.87 4.81
C TYR A 452 -3.40 10.02 4.82
N SER A 453 -2.15 9.71 5.20
CA SER A 453 -1.05 10.68 5.18
C SER A 453 -0.62 11.05 3.76
N GLU A 454 -0.70 10.14 2.79
CA GLU A 454 -0.46 10.45 1.37
C GLU A 454 -1.53 11.41 0.82
N VAL A 455 -2.82 11.19 1.09
CA VAL A 455 -3.90 12.10 0.68
C VAL A 455 -3.75 13.50 1.32
N THR A 456 -3.30 13.55 2.57
CA THR A 456 -3.10 14.82 3.30
C THR A 456 -2.07 15.72 2.63
N VAL A 457 -1.02 15.15 2.02
CA VAL A 457 0.05 15.95 1.38
C VAL A 457 -0.28 16.37 -0.05
N LEU A 458 -1.34 15.83 -0.65
CA LEU A 458 -1.86 16.27 -1.96
C LEU A 458 -2.61 17.61 -1.90
N ARG A 459 -2.59 18.29 -0.74
CA ARG A 459 -3.22 19.60 -0.59
C ARG A 459 -2.59 20.62 -1.55
N GLU A 460 -3.41 21.14 -2.44
CA GLU A 460 -3.06 22.26 -3.32
C GLU A 460 -3.33 23.61 -2.63
N LYS A 461 -2.51 24.63 -2.95
CA LYS A 461 -2.60 25.95 -2.30
C LYS A 461 -3.86 26.72 -2.67
N ASP A 462 -4.32 26.56 -3.91
CA ASP A 462 -5.41 27.36 -4.51
C ASP A 462 -6.78 26.68 -4.40
N LYS A 463 -6.85 25.50 -3.77
CA LYS A 463 -8.09 24.72 -3.60
C LYS A 463 -8.49 24.62 -2.13
N HIS A 464 -9.74 24.20 -1.90
CA HIS A 464 -10.22 23.94 -0.54
C HIS A 464 -9.34 22.86 0.14
N PRO A 465 -8.97 23.01 1.44
CA PRO A 465 -8.05 22.09 2.10
C PRO A 465 -8.49 20.62 2.14
N LEU A 466 -9.79 20.35 1.96
CA LEU A 466 -10.35 19.00 1.95
C LEU A 466 -10.51 18.40 0.55
N THR A 467 -10.20 19.14 -0.52
CA THR A 467 -10.44 18.66 -1.88
C THR A 467 -9.78 17.32 -2.18
N SER A 468 -8.56 17.07 -1.65
CA SER A 468 -7.89 15.78 -1.85
C SER A 468 -8.59 14.59 -1.18
N PHE A 469 -9.42 14.84 -0.15
CA PHE A 469 -10.24 13.81 0.51
C PHE A 469 -11.61 13.62 -0.16
N GLU A 470 -12.01 14.57 -1.00
CA GLU A 470 -13.27 14.57 -1.75
C GLU A 470 -13.09 14.04 -3.18
N THR A 471 -11.90 13.58 -3.54
CA THR A 471 -11.59 12.97 -4.84
C THR A 471 -11.16 11.51 -4.72
N PRO A 472 -11.68 10.62 -5.59
CA PRO A 472 -11.23 9.22 -5.63
C PRO A 472 -9.83 9.11 -6.24
N HIS A 473 -9.11 8.04 -5.87
CA HIS A 473 -7.78 7.74 -6.37
C HIS A 473 -7.69 6.27 -6.78
N ILE A 474 -7.02 5.98 -7.89
CA ILE A 474 -6.58 4.62 -8.23
C ILE A 474 -5.32 4.32 -7.44
N VAL A 475 -5.31 3.19 -6.72
CA VAL A 475 -4.18 2.81 -5.88
C VAL A 475 -4.06 1.30 -5.75
N ARG A 476 -2.83 0.77 -5.90
CA ARG A 476 -2.53 -0.60 -5.53
C ARG A 476 -2.40 -0.68 -4.00
N LEU A 477 -3.50 -1.03 -3.33
CA LEU A 477 -3.53 -1.17 -1.88
C LEU A 477 -2.53 -2.24 -1.41
N HIS A 478 -1.59 -1.86 -0.52
CA HIS A 478 -0.55 -2.75 0.01
C HIS A 478 -0.46 -2.67 1.55
N ASN A 479 -0.15 -1.51 2.11
CA ASN A 479 -0.12 -1.29 3.57
C ASN A 479 -1.53 -0.91 4.06
N VAL A 480 -2.39 -1.91 4.13
CA VAL A 480 -3.80 -1.73 4.51
C VAL A 480 -4.30 -2.87 5.41
N ALA A 481 -5.32 -2.56 6.20
CA ALA A 481 -6.13 -3.56 6.87
C ALA A 481 -7.58 -3.46 6.37
N MET A 482 -8.16 -4.60 5.99
CA MET A 482 -9.56 -4.72 5.56
C MET A 482 -10.43 -5.20 6.73
N PRO A 483 -11.11 -4.31 7.48
CA PRO A 483 -11.97 -4.68 8.61
C PRO A 483 -13.22 -5.47 8.21
N ALA A 484 -13.73 -5.31 6.99
CA ALA A 484 -14.89 -6.04 6.49
C ALA A 484 -14.69 -6.40 5.01
N SER A 485 -15.43 -7.42 4.55
CA SER A 485 -15.48 -7.78 3.13
C SER A 485 -16.17 -6.69 2.31
N PRO A 486 -15.76 -6.46 1.06
CA PRO A 486 -16.47 -5.57 0.15
C PRO A 486 -17.94 -6.00 -0.05
N GLN A 487 -18.82 -5.02 -0.21
CA GLN A 487 -20.24 -5.21 -0.48
C GLN A 487 -20.59 -4.59 -1.84
N PRO A 488 -21.58 -5.15 -2.56
CA PRO A 488 -22.04 -4.57 -3.82
C PRO A 488 -22.66 -3.18 -3.60
N LEU A 489 -22.50 -2.30 -4.57
CA LEU A 489 -22.99 -0.91 -4.52
C LEU A 489 -23.90 -0.58 -5.71
N PHE A 490 -23.33 -0.10 -6.82
CA PHE A 490 -24.10 0.27 -8.01
C PHE A 490 -24.05 -0.83 -9.05
N SER A 491 -25.11 -0.97 -9.85
CA SER A 491 -25.20 -2.02 -10.87
C SER A 491 -25.87 -1.47 -12.11
N PHE A 492 -25.30 -1.80 -13.26
CA PHE A 492 -25.78 -1.34 -14.56
C PHE A 492 -25.92 -2.55 -15.49
N VAL A 493 -26.93 -2.51 -16.35
CA VAL A 493 -27.27 -3.57 -17.28
C VAL A 493 -27.47 -2.96 -18.67
N HIS A 494 -26.90 -3.60 -19.68
CA HIS A 494 -26.88 -3.15 -21.07
C HIS A 494 -27.38 -4.28 -21.99
N PRO A 495 -28.36 -4.02 -22.88
CA PRO A 495 -29.06 -2.75 -23.07
C PRO A 495 -30.00 -2.42 -21.89
N ASN A 496 -30.07 -1.13 -21.56
CA ASN A 496 -30.99 -0.58 -20.58
C ASN A 496 -32.40 -0.46 -21.15
N ARG A 497 -33.23 -1.48 -20.93
CA ARG A 497 -34.63 -1.54 -21.40
C ARG A 497 -35.60 -0.70 -20.56
N GLY A 498 -35.16 -0.14 -19.44
CA GLY A 498 -35.95 0.78 -18.63
C GLY A 498 -35.86 2.23 -19.08
N LEU A 499 -34.95 2.52 -20.02
CA LEU A 499 -34.70 3.85 -20.54
C LEU A 499 -35.75 4.17 -21.63
N THR A 500 -36.71 5.03 -21.31
CA THR A 500 -37.53 5.70 -22.33
C THR A 500 -36.69 6.83 -22.93
N LEU A 501 -36.06 6.55 -24.07
CA LEU A 501 -35.33 7.53 -24.88
C LEU A 501 -36.29 8.51 -25.57
#